data_AF-A0A3P7M1S1-F1
#
_entry.id   AF-A0A3P7M1S1-F1
#
_cell.length_a   1.000
_cell.length_b   1.000
_cell.length_c   1.000
_cell.angle_alpha   90.00
_cell.angle_beta   90.00
_cell.angle_gamma   90.00
#
_symmetry.space_group_name_H-M   'P 1'
#
loop_
_entity.id
_entity.type
_entity.pdbx_description
1 polymer ?
#
loop_
_entity_poly.entity_id
_entity_poly.type
_entity_poly.pdbx_seq_one_letter_code
_entity_poly.pdbx_strand_id
1 'polypeptide(L)'
;MTRMNGTIPPNLIVADWKLYENVLPFIKSSECTALQRFNRNSKEVSKEVAANETKALEAAFWEGWYMTRLNGTIPPNLIVADRKVYKTVLPFIKVAFGGNKYVGCAVKDCDDKWLVTCDYGLV
;
A
#
# COMPACT_ATOMS: atom_id res chain seq x y z
N MET A 1 21.93 -13.13 0.74
CA MET A 1 21.90 -12.11 -0.34
C MET A 1 21.83 -12.85 -1.66
N THR A 2 20.64 -13.01 -2.24
CA THR A 2 20.47 -13.76 -3.49
C THR A 2 20.41 -12.74 -4.62
N ARG A 3 21.39 -12.76 -5.53
CA ARG A 3 21.44 -11.91 -6.73
C ARG A 3 20.24 -12.24 -7.63
N MET A 4 19.40 -11.25 -7.90
CA MET A 4 18.24 -11.35 -8.79
C MET A 4 18.69 -11.16 -10.24
N ASN A 5 18.34 -12.14 -11.10
CA ASN A 5 18.68 -12.17 -12.52
C ASN A 5 17.43 -11.84 -13.36
N GLY A 6 16.91 -10.64 -13.17
CA GLY A 6 15.76 -10.08 -13.90
C GLY A 6 15.68 -8.59 -13.62
N THR A 7 15.45 -7.78 -14.65
CA THR A 7 15.46 -6.31 -14.56
C THR A 7 14.30 -5.86 -13.67
N ILE A 8 14.59 -5.61 -12.39
CA ILE A 8 13.65 -4.95 -11.47
C ILE A 8 13.41 -3.54 -12.06
N PRO A 9 12.15 -3.14 -12.34
CA PRO A 9 11.88 -1.78 -12.74
C PRO A 9 12.45 -0.83 -11.68
N PRO A 10 13.10 0.28 -12.06
CA PRO A 10 13.81 1.16 -11.13
C PRO A 10 12.93 1.72 -9.99
N ASN A 11 11.61 1.61 -10.11
CA ASN A 11 10.61 2.24 -9.25
C ASN A 11 9.90 1.24 -8.31
N LEU A 12 10.48 0.06 -8.11
CA LEU A 12 9.87 -1.02 -7.37
C LEU A 12 10.63 -1.33 -6.07
N ILE A 13 10.01 -1.00 -4.93
CA ILE A 13 10.51 -1.37 -3.59
C ILE A 13 9.76 -2.64 -3.15
N VAL A 14 10.34 -3.79 -3.46
CA VAL A 14 9.82 -5.09 -3.05
C VAL A 14 10.75 -5.69 -2.01
N ALA A 15 10.22 -5.89 -0.79
CA ALA A 15 10.96 -6.58 0.28
C ALA A 15 10.88 -8.12 0.15
N ASP A 16 9.94 -8.66 -0.63
CA ASP A 16 9.76 -10.12 -0.81
C ASP A 16 9.26 -10.51 -2.22
N TRP A 17 9.92 -11.48 -2.86
CA TRP A 17 9.57 -12.06 -4.16
C TRP A 17 8.13 -12.63 -4.22
N LYS A 18 7.63 -13.26 -3.16
CA LYS A 18 6.26 -13.81 -3.17
C LYS A 18 5.20 -12.72 -3.25
N LEU A 19 5.51 -11.53 -2.73
CA LEU A 19 4.64 -10.38 -2.84
C LEU A 19 4.82 -9.64 -4.17
N TYR A 20 5.98 -9.77 -4.82
CA TYR A 20 6.21 -9.25 -6.17
C TYR A 20 5.16 -9.76 -7.16
N GLU A 21 4.88 -11.06 -7.16
CA GLU A 21 3.90 -11.67 -8.06
C GLU A 21 2.48 -11.12 -7.87
N ASN A 22 2.15 -10.66 -6.66
CA ASN A 22 0.84 -10.10 -6.35
C ASN A 22 0.69 -8.64 -6.83
N VAL A 23 1.79 -7.88 -6.84
CA VAL A 23 1.82 -6.49 -7.34
C VAL A 23 2.15 -6.40 -8.83
N LEU A 24 2.72 -7.44 -9.43
CA LEU A 24 3.09 -7.52 -10.85
C LEU A 24 1.93 -7.24 -11.83
N PRO A 25 0.73 -7.86 -11.68
CA PRO A 25 -0.41 -7.58 -12.54
C PRO A 25 -0.86 -6.13 -12.48
N PHE A 26 -0.63 -5.46 -11.35
CA PHE A 26 -0.95 -4.05 -11.16
C PHE A 26 0.06 -3.14 -11.87
N ILE A 27 1.35 -3.46 -11.78
CA ILE A 27 2.41 -2.76 -12.54
C ILE A 27 2.14 -2.87 -14.04
N LYS A 28 1.65 -4.03 -14.49
CA LYS A 28 1.34 -4.33 -15.90
C LYS A 28 -0.04 -3.84 -16.36
N SER A 29 -0.91 -3.42 -15.45
CA SER A 29 -2.24 -2.91 -15.82
C SER A 29 -2.11 -1.58 -16.54
N SER A 30 -2.94 -1.30 -17.54
CA SER A 30 -3.08 0.05 -18.12
C SER A 30 -3.88 0.98 -17.21
N GLU A 31 -4.72 0.41 -16.33
CA GLU A 31 -5.58 1.18 -15.45
C GLU A 31 -4.78 1.83 -14.30
N CYS A 32 -5.08 3.10 -14.03
CA CYS A 32 -4.48 3.91 -12.98
C CYS A 32 -5.51 4.23 -11.89
N THR A 33 -6.07 3.16 -11.31
CA THR A 33 -7.17 3.27 -10.34
C THR A 33 -6.88 2.46 -9.09
N ALA A 34 -7.15 3.04 -7.92
CA ALA A 34 -7.01 2.35 -6.66
C ALA A 34 -8.00 1.17 -6.54
N LEU A 35 -7.48 -0.03 -6.27
CA LEU A 35 -8.29 -1.23 -6.07
C LEU A 35 -8.31 -1.64 -4.60
N GLN A 36 -9.50 -1.85 -4.05
CA GLN A 36 -9.65 -2.42 -2.72
C GLN A 36 -9.61 -3.95 -2.79
N ARG A 37 -8.57 -4.56 -2.21
CA ARG A 37 -8.52 -6.01 -1.93
C ARG A 37 -8.28 -6.27 -0.45
N PHE A 38 -8.58 -7.49 -0.01
CA PHE A 38 -8.58 -7.87 1.41
C PHE A 38 -7.22 -7.65 2.10
N ASN A 39 -6.11 -7.88 1.40
CA ASN A 39 -4.73 -7.69 1.92
C ASN A 39 -3.96 -6.60 1.17
N ARG A 40 -4.68 -5.67 0.54
CA ARG A 40 -4.11 -4.60 -0.28
C ARG A 40 -4.51 -3.25 0.24
N ASN A 41 -3.56 -2.34 0.26
CA ASN A 41 -3.86 -0.91 0.30
C ASN A 41 -3.44 -0.27 -1.02
N SER A 42 -4.33 0.53 -1.59
CA SER A 42 -4.03 1.34 -2.79
C SER A 42 -4.44 2.78 -2.54
N LYS A 43 -3.64 3.72 -3.04
CA LYS A 43 -3.89 5.16 -2.90
C LYS A 43 -3.37 5.89 -4.13
N GLU A 44 -4.20 6.79 -4.64
CA GLU A 44 -3.81 7.79 -5.63
C GLU A 44 -3.26 9.02 -4.92
N VAL A 45 -2.12 9.52 -5.41
CA VAL A 45 -1.43 10.69 -4.87
C VAL A 45 -1.16 11.64 -6.02
N SER A 46 -1.62 12.90 -5.93
CA SER A 46 -1.35 13.91 -6.97
C SER A 46 0.15 14.15 -7.12
N LYS A 47 0.63 14.39 -8.35
CA LYS A 47 2.02 14.80 -8.60
C LYS A 47 2.36 16.16 -7.98
N GLU A 48 1.35 16.98 -7.68
CA GLU A 48 1.52 18.22 -6.91
C GLU A 48 1.95 17.95 -5.46
N VAL A 49 1.49 16.83 -4.89
CA VAL A 49 1.81 16.41 -3.51
C VAL A 49 3.13 15.65 -3.46
N ALA A 50 3.41 14.85 -4.48
CA ALA A 50 4.60 13.99 -4.54
C ALA A 50 5.39 14.20 -5.83
N ALA A 51 6.59 14.77 -5.70
CA ALA A 51 7.48 15.02 -6.84
C ALA A 51 8.16 13.75 -7.41
N ASN A 52 8.13 12.63 -6.67
CA ASN A 52 8.74 11.36 -7.07
C ASN A 52 8.06 10.17 -6.37
N GLU A 53 8.48 8.96 -6.73
CA GLU A 53 7.91 7.70 -6.29
C GLU A 53 8.05 7.49 -4.78
N THR A 54 9.19 7.84 -4.21
CA THR A 54 9.44 7.74 -2.76
C THR A 54 8.47 8.65 -2.00
N LYS A 55 8.30 9.89 -2.45
CA LYS A 55 7.35 10.84 -1.85
C LYS A 55 5.91 10.41 -2.05
N ALA A 56 5.60 9.75 -3.17
CA ALA A 56 4.27 9.20 -3.39
C ALA A 56 3.98 8.07 -2.39
N LEU A 57 4.93 7.17 -2.16
CA LEU A 57 4.79 6.10 -1.17
C LEU A 57 4.63 6.66 0.26
N GLU A 58 5.45 7.64 0.64
CA GLU A 58 5.34 8.32 1.94
C GLU A 58 3.97 8.97 2.14
N ALA A 59 3.50 9.75 1.15
CA ALA A 59 2.20 10.40 1.18
C ALA A 59 1.05 9.38 1.23
N ALA A 60 1.13 8.31 0.44
CA ALA A 60 0.15 7.24 0.45
C ALA A 60 0.04 6.55 1.81
N PHE A 61 1.19 6.26 2.44
CA PHE A 61 1.22 5.70 3.78
C PHE A 61 0.60 6.66 4.80
N TRP A 62 1.05 7.92 4.82
CA TRP A 62 0.64 8.88 5.83
C TRP A 62 -0.83 9.26 5.69
N GLU A 63 -1.23 9.80 4.54
CA GLU A 63 -2.57 10.32 4.29
C GLU A 63 -3.60 9.22 4.04
N GLY A 64 -3.16 8.14 3.39
CA GLY A 64 -4.06 7.06 2.99
C GLY A 64 -4.33 6.08 4.13
N TRP A 65 -3.31 5.70 4.91
CA TRP A 65 -3.41 4.53 5.80
C TRP A 65 -3.19 4.91 7.25
N TYR A 66 -2.15 5.68 7.58
CA TYR A 66 -1.81 6.00 8.96
C TYR A 66 -2.80 6.97 9.61
N MET A 67 -3.19 8.04 8.91
CA MET A 67 -4.14 9.03 9.44
C MET A 67 -5.54 8.45 9.73
N THR A 68 -5.90 7.29 9.15
CA THR A 68 -7.14 6.59 9.50
C THR A 68 -7.21 6.16 10.97
N ARG A 69 -6.06 6.00 11.64
CA ARG A 69 -5.96 5.84 13.09
C ARG A 69 -6.15 7.15 13.84
N LEU A 70 -5.45 8.21 13.41
CA LEU A 70 -5.27 9.44 14.17
C LEU A 70 -6.51 10.35 14.20
N ASN A 71 -7.41 10.22 13.23
CA ASN A 71 -8.68 10.97 13.23
C ASN A 71 -9.71 10.43 14.24
N GLY A 72 -9.26 10.00 15.42
CA GLY A 72 -10.10 9.59 16.55
C GLY A 72 -10.90 8.30 16.34
N THR A 73 -10.66 7.57 15.25
CA THR A 73 -11.52 6.45 14.85
C THR A 73 -11.19 5.14 15.60
N ILE A 74 -9.99 5.01 16.16
CA ILE A 74 -9.57 3.83 16.95
C ILE A 74 -9.35 4.26 18.41
N PRO A 75 -10.30 4.02 19.33
CA PRO A 75 -10.03 4.20 20.75
C PRO A 75 -8.92 3.25 21.22
N PRO A 76 -8.14 3.62 22.27
CA PRO A 76 -6.95 2.88 22.73
C PRO A 76 -7.18 1.39 23.04
N ASN A 77 -8.45 1.00 23.27
CA ASN A 77 -8.85 -0.35 23.69
C ASN A 77 -9.85 -1.00 22.70
N LEU A 78 -9.87 -0.60 21.43
CA LEU A 78 -10.78 -1.18 20.46
C LEU A 78 -10.34 -2.61 20.07
N ILE A 79 -10.90 -3.61 20.76
CA ILE A 79 -10.72 -5.04 20.45
C ILE A 79 -11.69 -5.47 19.34
N VAL A 80 -12.87 -4.85 19.26
CA VAL A 80 -13.92 -5.15 18.28
C VAL A 80 -14.42 -3.84 17.67
N ALA A 81 -14.07 -3.59 16.42
CA ALA A 81 -14.66 -2.51 15.64
C ALA A 81 -16.03 -2.96 15.11
N ASP A 82 -17.06 -2.11 15.24
CA ASP A 82 -18.27 -2.32 14.44
C ASP A 82 -17.91 -2.26 12.93
N ARG A 83 -18.79 -2.77 12.07
CA ARG A 83 -18.51 -2.86 10.62
C ARG A 83 -18.18 -1.51 9.98
N LYS A 84 -18.74 -0.40 10.49
CA LYS A 84 -18.53 0.95 9.95
C LYS A 84 -17.15 1.46 10.38
N VAL A 85 -16.80 1.36 11.65
CA VAL A 85 -15.49 1.69 12.18
C VAL A 85 -14.42 0.84 11.49
N TYR A 86 -14.64 -0.48 11.39
CA TYR A 86 -13.73 -1.42 10.74
C TYR A 86 -13.38 -0.98 9.32
N LYS A 87 -14.37 -0.58 8.50
CA LYS A 87 -14.12 -0.11 7.12
C LYS A 87 -13.26 1.16 7.08
N THR A 88 -13.45 2.08 8.02
CA THR A 88 -12.68 3.32 8.08
C THR A 88 -11.22 3.06 8.46
N VAL A 89 -10.98 2.12 9.36
CA VAL A 89 -9.63 1.85 9.90
C VAL A 89 -8.93 0.66 9.25
N LEU A 90 -9.62 -0.04 8.34
CA LEU A 90 -9.11 -1.20 7.62
C LEU A 90 -7.74 -0.94 6.97
N PRO A 91 -7.47 0.22 6.34
CA PRO A 91 -6.14 0.49 5.80
C PRO A 91 -5.04 0.46 6.85
N PHE A 92 -5.28 1.05 8.04
CA PHE A 92 -4.34 0.99 9.16
C PHE A 92 -4.21 -0.43 9.73
N ILE A 93 -5.32 -1.13 9.92
CA ILE A 93 -5.31 -2.50 10.46
C ILE A 93 -4.43 -3.41 9.60
N LYS A 94 -4.52 -3.33 8.28
CA LYS A 94 -3.67 -4.13 7.37
C LYS A 94 -2.18 -3.88 7.60
N VAL A 95 -1.78 -2.63 7.82
CA VAL A 95 -0.39 -2.26 8.12
C VAL A 95 0.03 -2.80 9.50
N ALA A 96 -0.83 -2.64 10.50
CA ALA A 96 -0.52 -2.94 11.89
C ALA A 96 -0.80 -4.39 12.31
N PHE A 97 -1.38 -5.21 11.43
CA PHE A 97 -1.74 -6.58 11.74
C PHE A 97 -0.48 -7.41 11.96
N GLY A 98 -0.21 -7.77 13.22
CA GLY A 98 1.01 -8.48 13.61
C GLY A 98 1.18 -9.88 13.01
N GLY A 99 0.16 -10.42 12.34
CA GLY A 99 0.33 -11.62 11.52
C GLY A 99 1.15 -11.39 10.26
N ASN A 100 1.07 -10.18 9.68
CA ASN A 100 1.76 -9.86 8.43
C ASN A 100 3.28 -9.88 8.63
N LYS A 101 3.97 -10.74 7.90
CA LYS A 101 5.43 -10.93 7.94
C LYS A 101 6.14 -10.19 6.82
N TYR A 102 5.41 -9.87 5.75
CA TYR A 102 5.97 -9.29 4.54
C TYR A 102 5.09 -8.15 4.03
N VAL A 103 5.74 -7.19 3.39
CA VAL A 103 5.08 -6.10 2.64
C VAL A 103 5.80 -5.91 1.31
N GLY A 104 5.02 -5.77 0.24
CA GLY A 104 5.52 -5.50 -1.11
C GLY A 104 4.76 -4.34 -1.70
N CYS A 105 5.45 -3.27 -2.08
CA CYS A 105 4.84 -2.06 -2.59
C CYS A 105 5.28 -1.77 -4.03
N ALA A 106 4.39 -1.21 -4.81
CA ALA A 106 4.65 -0.72 -6.14
C ALA A 106 4.10 0.69 -6.28
N VAL A 107 4.89 1.55 -6.94
CA VAL A 107 4.46 2.89 -7.34
C VAL A 107 4.42 2.92 -8.85
N LYS A 108 3.27 3.30 -9.39
CA LYS A 108 3.05 3.46 -10.82
C LYS A 108 2.92 4.94 -11.13
N ASP A 109 3.68 5.40 -12.12
CA ASP A 109 3.51 6.71 -12.72
C ASP A 109 2.24 6.70 -13.60
N CYS A 110 1.33 7.64 -13.32
CA CYS A 110 0.17 7.95 -14.12
C CYS A 110 0.26 9.43 -14.52
N ASP A 111 -0.28 9.82 -15.67
CA ASP A 111 -0.06 11.14 -16.28
C ASP A 111 -0.08 12.30 -15.25
N ASP A 112 -1.13 12.40 -14.44
CA ASP A 112 -1.37 13.46 -13.45
C ASP A 112 -1.10 13.03 -11.98
N LYS A 113 -0.82 11.76 -11.72
CA LYS A 113 -0.79 11.20 -10.36
C LYS A 113 0.13 10.00 -10.22
N TRP A 114 0.42 9.63 -8.99
CA TRP A 114 1.04 8.37 -8.64
C TRP A 114 -0.01 7.42 -8.10
N LEU A 115 0.05 6.16 -8.54
CA LEU A 115 -0.75 5.11 -7.94
C LEU A 115 0.16 4.20 -7.11
N VAL A 116 -0.04 4.26 -5.80
CA VAL A 116 0.72 3.47 -4.83
C VAL A 116 -0.13 2.29 -4.40
N THR A 117 0.44 1.09 -4.44
CA THR A 117 -0.19 -0.13 -3.96
C THR A 117 0.77 -0.93 -3.12
N CYS A 118 0.33 -1.37 -1.94
CA CYS A 118 1.05 -2.31 -1.09
C CYS A 118 0.18 -3.53 -0.79
N ASP A 119 0.76 -4.71 -0.98
CA ASP A 119 0.19 -5.97 -0.52
C ASP A 119 0.90 -6.42 0.76
N TYR A 120 0.12 -6.98 1.69
CA TYR A 120 0.58 -7.48 2.99
C TYR A 120 0.34 -8.98 3.07
N GLY A 121 1.32 -9.74 3.56
CA GLY A 121 1.27 -11.21 3.51
C GLY A 121 1.80 -11.88 4.77
N LEU A 122 1.32 -13.11 5.01
CA LEU A 122 1.75 -13.99 6.09
C LEU A 122 2.90 -14.95 5.69
N VAL A 123 3.15 -15.13 4.38
CA VAL A 123 3.91 -16.28 3.82
C VAL A 123 4.84 -15.88 2.69
#